data_AF-X0VD94-F1
#
_entry.id   AF-X0VD94-F1
#
_cell.length_a   1.000
_cell.length_b   1.000
_cell.length_c   1.000
_cell.angle_alpha   90.00
_cell.angle_beta   90.00
_cell.angle_gamma   90.00
#
_symmetry.space_group_name_H-M   'P 1'
#
loop_
_entity.id
_entity.type
_entity.pdbx_description
1 polymer ?
#
loop_
_entity_poly.entity_id
_entity_poly.type
_entity_poly.pdbx_seq_one_letter_code
_entity_poly.pdbx_strand_id
1 'polypeptide(L)'
;TIPPYHGVHDNEGYQLDKSNVTLAEILKQNGFTTGGIISAFVLDSKFGIDQGFDTYNDQFEQERKTVGDISERIGAEASRFAVNWLNQHKNEKFFLFLHYFDPHSGYVPPEPFASKFAGNLYAGEIAYTDHCI
;
A
#
# COMPACT_ATOMS: atom_id res chain seq x y z
N THR A 1 17.31 -10.84 5.25
CA THR A 1 17.76 -9.51 5.73
C THR A 1 16.85 -9.11 6.89
N ILE A 2 17.32 -8.28 7.83
CA ILE A 2 16.54 -7.78 8.99
C ILE A 2 16.70 -6.25 9.10
N PRO A 3 15.84 -5.52 9.84
CA PRO A 3 15.91 -4.06 9.93
C PRO A 3 17.29 -3.45 10.22
N PRO A 4 18.09 -3.97 11.17
CA PRO A 4 19.45 -3.49 11.41
C PRO A 4 20.40 -3.59 10.22
N TYR A 5 20.13 -4.48 9.25
CA TYR A 5 20.99 -4.68 8.09
C TYR A 5 20.75 -3.63 7.00
N HIS A 6 19.50 -3.26 6.75
CA HIS A 6 19.16 -2.24 5.74
C HIS A 6 19.08 -0.82 6.31
N GLY A 7 19.14 -0.67 7.63
CA GLY A 7 19.28 0.62 8.32
C GLY A 7 17.99 1.43 8.46
N VAL A 8 16.84 0.89 8.06
CA VAL A 8 15.53 1.53 8.25
C VAL A 8 14.90 0.94 9.49
N HIS A 9 14.75 1.74 10.54
CA HIS A 9 14.26 1.29 11.85
C HIS A 9 12.92 1.90 12.27
N ASP A 10 12.51 2.98 11.60
CA ASP A 10 11.30 3.72 11.89
C ASP A 10 10.75 4.33 10.59
N ASN A 11 9.48 4.75 10.61
CA ASN A 11 8.82 5.46 9.51
C ASN A 11 9.21 6.95 9.48
N GLU A 12 9.73 7.50 10.59
CA GLU A 12 10.16 8.90 10.67
C GLU A 12 11.68 9.06 10.56
N GLY A 13 12.12 9.88 9.61
CA GLY A 13 13.53 10.30 9.50
C GLY A 13 14.48 9.28 8.87
N TYR A 14 13.98 8.12 8.43
CA TYR A 14 14.75 7.11 7.71
C TYR A 14 14.35 7.04 6.23
N GLN A 15 15.31 6.70 5.39
CA GLN A 15 15.10 6.37 3.98
C GLN A 15 15.84 5.08 3.68
N LEU A 16 15.28 4.27 2.78
CA LEU A 16 15.96 3.09 2.26
C LEU A 16 17.14 3.56 1.39
N ASP A 17 18.35 3.20 1.81
CA ASP A 17 19.56 3.50 1.03
C ASP A 17 19.59 2.68 -0.26
N LYS A 18 19.99 3.32 -1.38
CA LYS A 18 20.03 2.72 -2.73
C LYS A 18 20.95 1.52 -2.87
N SER A 19 21.86 1.29 -1.93
CA SER A 19 22.69 0.09 -1.88
C SER A 19 21.92 -1.16 -1.48
N ASN A 20 20.75 -1.02 -0.86
CA ASN A 20 19.87 -2.14 -0.55
C ASN A 20 19.09 -2.54 -1.79
N VAL A 21 19.31 -3.76 -2.28
CA VAL A 21 18.59 -4.28 -3.44
C VAL A 21 17.19 -4.74 -3.03
N THR A 22 16.15 -4.24 -3.71
CA THR A 22 14.75 -4.59 -3.44
C THR A 22 14.26 -5.75 -4.30
N LEU A 23 13.14 -6.37 -3.88
CA LEU A 23 12.49 -7.40 -4.69
C LEU A 23 12.01 -6.85 -6.04
N ALA A 24 11.51 -5.61 -6.08
CA ALA A 24 11.07 -4.97 -7.31
C ALA A 24 12.24 -4.83 -8.31
N GLU A 25 13.42 -4.42 -7.85
CA GLU A 25 14.61 -4.36 -8.71
C GLU A 25 15.02 -5.72 -9.26
N ILE A 26 15.04 -6.75 -8.42
CA ILE A 26 15.37 -8.12 -8.83
C ILE A 26 14.39 -8.60 -9.89
N LEU A 27 13.09 -8.41 -9.68
CA LEU A 27 12.06 -8.86 -10.62
C LEU A 27 12.09 -8.05 -11.92
N LYS A 28 12.29 -6.74 -11.85
CA LYS A 28 12.47 -5.87 -13.02
C LYS A 28 13.65 -6.30 -13.89
N GLN A 29 14.80 -6.62 -13.29
CA GLN A 29 15.96 -7.16 -14.01
C GLN A 29 15.66 -8.51 -14.68
N ASN A 30 14.67 -9.26 -14.19
CA ASN A 30 14.21 -10.53 -14.76
C ASN A 30 13.01 -10.38 -15.71
N GLY A 31 12.75 -9.17 -16.20
CA GLY A 31 11.75 -8.90 -17.23
C GLY A 31 10.31 -8.83 -16.72
N PHE A 32 10.12 -8.53 -15.43
CA PHE A 32 8.81 -8.19 -14.88
C PHE A 32 8.57 -6.69 -14.97
N THR A 33 7.36 -6.30 -15.36
CA THR A 33 6.86 -4.93 -15.13
C THR A 33 6.43 -4.81 -13.67
N THR A 34 6.85 -3.73 -13.01
CA THR A 34 6.73 -3.58 -11.56
C THR A 34 5.84 -2.40 -11.20
N GLY A 35 4.81 -2.66 -10.39
CA GLY A 35 3.85 -1.65 -9.94
C GLY A 35 3.73 -1.63 -8.42
N GLY A 36 3.60 -0.44 -7.83
CA GLY A 36 3.27 -0.24 -6.42
C GLY A 36 2.02 0.61 -6.28
N ILE A 37 1.02 0.15 -5.55
CA ILE A 37 -0.19 0.91 -5.19
C ILE A 37 -0.23 0.99 -3.66
N ILE A 38 0.02 2.18 -3.13
CA ILE A 38 0.24 2.42 -1.71
C ILE A 38 -0.99 3.03 -1.07
N SER A 39 -1.34 2.56 0.13
CA SER A 39 -2.49 3.09 0.87
C SER A 39 -2.17 3.85 2.16
N ALA A 40 -0.90 4.07 2.50
CA ALA A 40 -0.55 4.89 3.64
C ALA A 40 0.78 5.61 3.45
N PHE A 41 0.84 6.83 3.98
CA PHE A 41 1.99 7.73 3.88
C PHE A 41 3.31 7.12 4.36
N VAL A 42 3.29 6.16 5.29
CA VAL A 42 4.50 5.49 5.79
C VAL A 42 5.30 4.76 4.69
N LEU A 43 4.69 4.53 3.52
CA LEU A 43 5.34 3.97 2.34
C LEU A 43 5.48 4.99 1.20
N ASP A 44 5.44 6.30 1.47
CA ASP A 44 5.64 7.35 0.47
C ASP A 44 7.02 7.20 -0.21
N SER A 45 7.08 7.43 -1.53
CA SER A 45 8.29 7.31 -2.35
C SER A 45 9.45 8.18 -1.86
N LYS A 46 9.18 9.27 -1.13
CA LYS A 46 10.25 10.09 -0.51
C LYS A 46 11.12 9.31 0.49
N PHE A 47 10.64 8.16 0.96
CA PHE A 47 11.39 7.25 1.85
C PHE A 47 12.24 6.23 1.08
N GLY A 48 12.26 6.27 -0.25
CA GLY A 48 13.07 5.40 -1.11
C GLY A 48 12.50 3.98 -1.30
N ILE A 49 11.28 3.74 -0.84
CA ILE A 49 10.62 2.42 -0.93
C ILE A 49 10.11 2.14 -2.35
N ASP A 50 10.02 3.16 -3.20
CA ASP A 50 9.69 3.08 -4.63
C ASP A 50 10.83 2.49 -5.49
N GLN A 51 12.01 2.25 -4.90
CA GLN A 51 13.16 1.70 -5.59
C GLN A 51 12.84 0.38 -6.30
N GLY A 52 12.98 0.39 -7.63
CA GLY A 52 12.79 -0.76 -8.51
C GLY A 52 11.42 -0.85 -9.17
N PHE A 53 10.45 -0.04 -8.76
CA PHE A 53 9.13 -0.01 -9.39
C PHE A 53 9.16 0.80 -10.71
N ASP A 54 8.46 0.34 -11.75
CA ASP A 54 8.22 1.08 -12.99
C ASP A 54 7.12 2.13 -12.82
N THR A 55 6.16 1.83 -11.94
CA THR A 55 5.07 2.72 -11.55
C THR A 55 4.85 2.61 -10.06
N TYR A 56 4.70 3.75 -9.38
CA TYR A 56 4.47 3.82 -7.94
C TYR A 56 3.40 4.86 -7.67
N ASN A 57 2.28 4.45 -7.07
CA ASN A 57 1.13 5.29 -6.81
C ASN A 57 0.91 5.42 -5.30
N ASP A 58 1.45 6.50 -4.76
CA ASP A 58 1.36 6.97 -3.38
C ASP A 58 0.58 8.30 -3.26
N GLN A 59 -0.16 8.70 -4.30
CA GLN A 59 -1.00 9.91 -4.29
C GLN A 59 -2.42 9.61 -3.80
N PHE A 60 -2.83 10.20 -2.69
CA PHE A 60 -4.16 9.95 -2.11
C PHE A 60 -5.20 10.94 -2.64
N GLU A 61 -6.24 10.45 -3.33
CA GLU A 61 -7.32 11.29 -3.86
C GLU A 61 -8.27 11.77 -2.73
N GLN A 62 -8.53 10.89 -1.76
CA GLN A 62 -9.34 11.16 -0.58
C GLN A 62 -8.53 10.82 0.66
N GLU A 63 -7.77 11.78 1.18
CA GLU A 63 -7.07 11.61 2.44
C GLU A 63 -8.09 11.39 3.57
N ARG A 64 -8.14 10.17 4.10
CA ARG A 64 -8.68 9.97 5.44
C ARG A 64 -7.57 10.32 6.42
N LYS A 65 -7.86 11.28 7.29
CA LYS A 65 -7.01 11.54 8.44
C LYS A 65 -7.46 10.65 9.59
N THR A 66 -6.67 9.64 9.93
CA THR A 66 -6.91 8.82 11.11
C THR A 66 -6.30 9.45 12.36
N VAL A 67 -6.58 8.84 13.52
CA VAL A 67 -6.00 9.26 14.80
C VAL A 67 -4.47 9.16 14.70
N GLY A 68 -3.80 10.31 14.65
CA GLY A 68 -2.35 10.41 14.39
C GLY A 68 -1.96 11.15 13.11
N ASP A 69 -2.92 11.72 12.36
CA ASP A 69 -2.67 12.56 11.15
C ASP A 69 -1.95 11.83 9.99
N ILE A 70 -1.93 10.49 9.98
CA ILE A 70 -1.41 9.71 8.85
C ILE A 70 -2.45 9.75 7.74
N SER A 71 -2.10 10.36 6.61
CA SER A 71 -2.90 10.28 5.39
C SER A 71 -2.93 8.83 4.88
N GLU A 72 -4.13 8.30 4.71
CA GLU A 72 -4.37 6.96 4.15
C GLU A 72 -5.38 7.01 3.00
N ARG A 73 -5.32 5.97 2.15
CA ARG A 73 -6.26 5.68 1.06
C ARG A 73 -7.17 4.53 1.48
N ILE A 74 -8.46 4.64 1.12
CA ILE A 74 -9.44 3.56 1.36
C ILE A 74 -9.22 2.37 0.41
N GLY A 75 -9.56 1.17 0.88
CA GLY A 75 -9.39 -0.07 0.13
C GLY A 75 -10.01 -0.03 -1.27
N ALA A 76 -11.23 0.48 -1.43
CA ALA A 76 -11.89 0.55 -2.74
C ALA A 76 -11.12 1.39 -3.78
N GLU A 77 -10.43 2.45 -3.34
CA GLU A 77 -9.59 3.26 -4.21
C GLU A 77 -8.32 2.48 -4.60
N ALA A 78 -7.70 1.76 -3.65
CA ALA A 78 -6.54 0.92 -3.91
C ALA A 78 -6.87 -0.19 -4.94
N SER A 79 -8.01 -0.87 -4.77
CA SER A 79 -8.49 -1.88 -5.71
C SER A 79 -8.74 -1.31 -7.10
N ARG A 80 -9.35 -0.11 -7.18
CA ARG A 80 -9.61 0.56 -8.46
C ARG A 80 -8.30 0.83 -9.21
N PHE A 81 -7.29 1.37 -8.54
CA PHE A 81 -5.98 1.60 -9.16
C PHE A 81 -5.29 0.29 -9.55
N ALA A 82 -5.35 -0.73 -8.68
CA ALA A 82 -4.79 -2.05 -8.97
C ALA A 82 -5.44 -2.68 -10.20
N VAL A 83 -6.77 -2.71 -10.29
CA VAL A 83 -7.50 -3.26 -11.44
C VAL A 83 -7.17 -2.50 -12.72
N ASN A 84 -7.08 -1.17 -12.67
CA ASN A 84 -6.66 -0.37 -13.82
C ASN A 84 -5.24 -0.71 -14.28
N TRP A 85 -4.31 -0.85 -13.33
CA TRP A 85 -2.93 -1.22 -13.61
C TRP A 85 -2.83 -2.63 -14.20
N LEU A 86 -3.51 -3.61 -13.59
CA LEU A 86 -3.56 -4.99 -14.08
C LEU A 86 -4.14 -5.06 -15.49
N ASN A 87 -5.16 -4.27 -15.81
CA ASN A 87 -5.73 -4.21 -17.16
C ASN A 87 -4.74 -3.70 -18.22
N GLN A 88 -3.85 -2.77 -17.84
CA GLN A 88 -2.81 -2.23 -18.72
C GLN A 88 -1.68 -3.25 -18.95
N HIS A 89 -1.31 -4.00 -17.90
CA HIS A 89 -0.17 -4.92 -17.92
C HIS A 89 -0.55 -6.41 -18.02
N LYS A 90 -1.81 -6.73 -18.33
CA LYS A 90 -2.34 -8.11 -18.35
C LYS A 90 -1.63 -9.10 -19.27
N ASN A 91 -0.89 -8.61 -20.26
CA ASN A 91 -0.14 -9.44 -21.22
C ASN A 91 1.37 -9.50 -20.91
N GLU A 92 1.81 -8.87 -19.82
CA GLU A 92 3.19 -8.80 -19.39
C GLU A 92 3.41 -9.73 -18.19
N LYS A 93 4.66 -10.12 -17.92
CA LYS A 93 5.01 -10.66 -16.61
C LYS A 93 5.02 -9.50 -15.64
N PHE A 94 4.27 -9.57 -14.55
CA PHE A 94 4.14 -8.44 -13.65
C PHE A 94 4.38 -8.81 -12.19
N PHE A 95 4.85 -7.83 -11.44
CA PHE A 95 4.88 -7.81 -9.99
C PHE A 95 4.14 -6.56 -9.51
N LEU A 96 3.04 -6.77 -8.79
CA LEU A 96 2.25 -5.68 -8.23
C LEU A 96 2.30 -5.77 -6.71
N PHE A 97 2.85 -4.75 -6.06
CA PHE A 97 2.72 -4.54 -4.63
C PHE A 97 1.47 -3.71 -4.36
N LEU A 98 0.38 -4.38 -3.99
CA LEU A 98 -0.88 -3.76 -3.60
C LEU A 98 -0.97 -3.70 -2.08
N HIS A 99 -0.95 -2.49 -1.52
CA HIS A 99 -0.99 -2.26 -0.07
C HIS A 99 -2.38 -1.79 0.35
N TYR A 100 -3.00 -2.47 1.30
CA TYR A 100 -4.21 -2.03 2.00
C TYR A 100 -3.86 -1.60 3.43
N PHE A 101 -4.60 -0.65 3.98
CA PHE A 101 -4.28 -0.08 5.30
C PHE A 101 -5.51 0.14 6.21
N ASP A 102 -6.72 -0.10 5.72
CA ASP A 102 -7.98 0.19 6.43
C ASP A 102 -8.07 -0.38 7.86
N PRO A 103 -7.64 -1.62 8.18
CA PRO A 103 -7.72 -2.14 9.53
C PRO A 103 -6.58 -1.66 10.45
N HIS A 104 -5.77 -0.69 10.04
CA HIS A 104 -4.64 -0.22 10.82
C HIS A 104 -5.08 0.59 12.05
N SER A 105 -5.96 1.57 11.87
CA SER A 105 -6.36 2.49 12.95
C SER A 105 -7.65 3.25 12.62
N GLY A 106 -8.24 3.93 13.61
CA GLY A 106 -9.48 4.71 13.44
C GLY A 106 -10.74 3.86 13.44
N TYR A 107 -10.72 2.69 12.80
CA TYR A 107 -11.81 1.70 12.76
C TYR A 107 -13.15 2.33 12.38
N VAL A 108 -13.18 2.95 11.20
CA VAL A 108 -14.31 3.66 10.59
C VAL A 108 -14.70 2.99 9.25
N PRO A 109 -15.10 1.71 9.27
CA PRO A 109 -15.37 0.98 8.05
C PRO A 109 -16.56 1.61 7.30
N PRO A 110 -16.54 1.67 5.96
CA PRO A 110 -17.68 2.14 5.20
C PRO A 110 -18.94 1.30 5.43
N GLU A 111 -20.12 1.89 5.21
CA GLU A 111 -21.35 1.10 5.15
C GLU A 111 -21.32 0.14 3.95
N PRO A 112 -21.92 -1.07 4.05
CA PRO A 112 -22.73 -1.56 5.16
C PRO A 112 -21.93 -2.20 6.31
N PHE A 113 -20.59 -2.16 6.29
CA PHE A 113 -19.74 -2.85 7.25
C PHE A 113 -19.77 -2.20 8.63
N ALA A 114 -19.84 -0.86 8.71
CA ALA A 114 -20.06 -0.15 9.97
C ALA A 114 -21.31 -0.65 10.71
N SER A 115 -22.46 -0.70 10.05
CA SER A 115 -23.69 -1.17 10.68
C SER A 115 -23.67 -2.68 10.97
N LYS A 116 -23.17 -3.49 10.05
CA LYS A 116 -23.09 -4.96 10.23
C LYS A 116 -22.17 -5.38 11.38
N PHE A 117 -21.10 -4.63 11.61
CA PHE A 117 -20.08 -4.93 12.62
C PHE A 117 -20.06 -3.88 13.75
N ALA A 118 -21.19 -3.26 14.07
CA ALA A 118 -21.28 -2.19 15.08
C ALA A 118 -20.72 -2.58 16.47
N GLY A 119 -20.72 -3.87 16.82
CA GLY A 119 -20.12 -4.39 18.05
C GLY A 119 -18.60 -4.66 17.99
N ASN A 120 -17.99 -4.59 16.81
CA ASN A 120 -16.55 -4.79 16.59
C ASN A 120 -16.12 -4.11 15.27
N LEU A 121 -15.86 -2.80 15.33
CA LEU A 121 -15.53 -2.01 14.13
C LEU A 121 -14.22 -2.41 13.47
N TYR A 122 -13.26 -2.95 14.23
CA TYR A 122 -12.04 -3.54 13.65
C TYR A 122 -12.35 -4.73 12.73
N ALA A 123 -13.25 -5.62 13.16
CA ALA A 123 -13.73 -6.69 12.27
C ALA A 123 -14.51 -6.12 11.06
N GLY A 124 -15.16 -4.97 11.22
CA GLY A 124 -15.76 -4.24 10.11
C GLY A 124 -14.74 -3.75 9.08
N GLU A 125 -13.60 -3.20 9.50
CA GLU A 125 -12.51 -2.80 8.58
C GLU A 125 -11.90 -3.99 7.85
N ILE A 126 -11.70 -5.11 8.56
CA ILE A 126 -11.24 -6.35 7.94
C ILE A 126 -12.24 -6.80 6.88
N ALA A 127 -13.54 -6.83 7.22
CA ALA A 127 -14.59 -7.26 6.29
C ALA A 127 -14.73 -6.31 5.08
N TYR A 128 -14.53 -5.01 5.28
CA TYR A 128 -14.49 -4.05 4.19
C TYR A 128 -13.27 -4.28 3.29
N THR A 129 -12.09 -4.50 3.86
CA THR A 129 -10.86 -4.78 3.11
C THR A 129 -11.01 -6.07 2.29
N ASP A 130 -11.55 -7.13 2.89
CA ASP A 130 -11.85 -8.40 2.21
C ASP A 130 -12.80 -8.20 1.02
N HIS A 131 -13.82 -7.34 1.17
CA HIS A 131 -14.72 -6.99 0.08
C HIS A 131 -14.04 -6.23 -1.07
N CYS A 132 -12.92 -5.56 -0.81
CA CYS A 132 -12.19 -4.79 -1.81
C CYS A 132 -11.22 -5.66 -2.63
N ILE A 133 -10.85 -6.85 -2.16
CA ILE A 133 -9.91 -7.78 -2.81
C ILE A 133 -10.63 -8.60 -3.88
#